data_AF-A0A4Y1YNT3-F1
#
_entry.id   AF-A0A4Y1YNT3-F1
#
_cell.length_a   1.000
_cell.length_b   1.000
_cell.length_c   1.000
_cell.angle_alpha   90.00
_cell.angle_beta   90.00
_cell.angle_gamma   90.00
#
_symmetry.space_group_name_H-M   'P 1'
#
loop_
_entity.id
_entity.type
_entity.pdbx_description
1 polymer ?
#
loop_
_entity_poly.entity_id
_entity_poly.type
_entity_poly.pdbx_seq_one_letter_code
_entity_poly.pdbx_strand_id
1 'polypeptide(L)'
;MNATSATKWKELDKKIAVTGQISVDDVADIAAAGYKSIICNRPDGEGGESQPASAALEGAAKAAGLQFAYMPVEVGRVSDDKCSAFHQLMQSLPGPVLAFCGSGNRAQALYTNNTDAAATQTGTEGTEAYCEPVDKRQAETVAACNWDNVFDVVVVGGGSGGLGVTASLLKRRPALRIAVVEPSEKHYYQPAWTLVGGGAYAINDTARNTADVMPKGAEWIKAAAAGFAPEKNLVNLTDGRSIGYRQLIVCPGIQLAWDKVEGLQETLGKNGVTSNYVFDLAPYTWSLVQELKEGKALFTQPPMPIKCAGAPQKAMYLSCDYWQRKRVLDKIEVEFDLAGAVLFGVSEFVPPLMKYVHKYNANLAFNSNLVKVDGSKKIATFEVKNETGEVTRVDKSFDMLHVTPPQKAPDFLSKSALANAAGYCEVDAKTLQSTCFSNVFSLGDACSAPNSKTAAAVRKQVVIVAENLIAAKEGREMRAVYDGYGACPLTVENGKVVLAEFGYGGKLLPTFPLSPTLPRKLYWWMKVNLFPWVYWDCLLKGREWLAGSTESK
;
A
#
# COMPACT_ATOMS: atom_id res chain seq x y z
N MET A 1 -56.24 -13.62 20.77
CA MET A 1 -54.94 -14.32 20.94
C MET A 1 -54.26 -14.30 19.58
N ASN A 2 -53.07 -13.74 19.38
CA ASN A 2 -52.16 -13.12 20.36
C ASN A 2 -51.98 -11.63 20.06
N ALA A 3 -52.06 -10.79 21.09
CA ALA A 3 -51.42 -9.50 21.05
C ALA A 3 -49.94 -9.74 21.39
N THR A 4 -49.04 -9.51 20.44
CA THR A 4 -47.59 -9.57 20.70
C THR A 4 -47.24 -8.40 21.61
N SER A 5 -47.11 -8.68 22.91
CA SER A 5 -46.61 -7.69 23.86
C SER A 5 -45.22 -7.26 23.41
N ALA A 6 -45.03 -5.96 23.18
CA ALA A 6 -43.72 -5.42 22.85
C ALA A 6 -42.82 -5.60 24.08
N THR A 7 -41.86 -6.52 23.99
CA THR A 7 -40.94 -6.82 25.09
C THR A 7 -40.13 -5.57 25.45
N LYS A 8 -39.99 -5.31 26.76
CA LYS A 8 -39.26 -4.16 27.33
C LYS A 8 -37.72 -4.26 27.13
N TRP A 9 -37.29 -5.27 26.38
CA TRP A 9 -35.92 -5.70 26.15
C TRP A 9 -35.79 -6.15 24.69
N LYS A 10 -34.65 -5.85 24.07
CA LYS A 10 -34.33 -6.20 22.69
C LYS A 10 -33.72 -7.61 22.66
N GLU A 11 -34.49 -8.60 22.22
CA GLU A 11 -33.97 -9.93 21.91
C GLU A 11 -32.92 -9.84 20.78
N LEU A 12 -31.78 -10.52 20.95
CA LEU A 12 -30.75 -10.65 19.92
C LEU A 12 -30.81 -12.04 19.27
N ASP A 13 -30.94 -13.08 20.09
CA ASP A 13 -31.28 -14.44 19.67
C ASP A 13 -32.02 -15.20 20.80
N LYS A 14 -32.21 -16.52 20.64
CA LYS A 14 -32.92 -17.38 21.60
C LYS A 14 -32.19 -17.59 22.94
N LYS A 15 -30.94 -17.16 23.07
CA LYS A 15 -30.12 -17.28 24.29
C LYS A 15 -30.06 -15.97 25.06
N ILE A 16 -30.11 -14.82 24.38
CA ILE A 16 -29.91 -13.50 25.01
C ILE A 16 -30.81 -12.38 24.47
N ALA A 17 -31.27 -11.55 25.40
CA ALA A 17 -31.79 -10.21 25.14
C ALA A 17 -30.93 -9.14 25.84
N VAL A 18 -31.07 -7.89 25.38
CA VAL A 18 -30.36 -6.73 25.93
C VAL A 18 -31.29 -5.55 26.20
N THR A 19 -30.97 -4.73 27.20
CA THR A 19 -31.74 -3.51 27.52
C THR A 19 -30.90 -2.42 28.18
N GLY A 20 -31.48 -1.22 28.30
CA GLY A 20 -30.93 -0.08 29.02
C GLY A 20 -30.91 -0.29 30.54
N GLN A 21 -30.75 0.80 31.31
CA GLN A 21 -30.72 0.71 32.76
C GLN A 21 -32.05 0.13 33.30
N ILE A 22 -31.97 -1.01 34.00
CA ILE A 22 -33.09 -1.59 34.75
C ILE A 22 -33.17 -1.01 36.16
N SER A 23 -34.38 -1.02 36.72
CA SER A 23 -34.69 -0.76 38.13
C SER A 23 -34.73 -2.07 38.94
N VAL A 24 -34.93 -1.97 40.25
CA VAL A 24 -35.21 -3.12 41.12
C VAL A 24 -36.58 -3.74 40.80
N ASP A 25 -37.57 -2.92 40.47
CA ASP A 25 -38.95 -3.37 40.23
C ASP A 25 -39.06 -4.18 38.92
N ASP A 26 -38.23 -3.87 37.91
CA ASP A 26 -38.14 -4.62 36.66
C ASP A 26 -37.78 -6.11 36.85
N VAL A 27 -37.13 -6.46 37.95
CA VAL A 27 -36.55 -7.80 38.14
C VAL A 27 -37.63 -8.89 38.26
N ALA A 28 -38.80 -8.55 38.80
CA ALA A 28 -39.95 -9.46 38.83
C ALA A 28 -40.50 -9.73 37.42
N ASP A 29 -40.62 -8.68 36.59
CA ASP A 29 -41.06 -8.79 35.18
C ASP A 29 -40.06 -9.59 34.34
N ILE A 30 -38.75 -9.44 34.60
CA ILE A 30 -37.69 -10.21 33.92
C ILE A 30 -37.82 -11.71 34.22
N ALA A 31 -38.09 -12.08 35.47
CA ALA A 31 -38.33 -13.47 35.86
C ALA A 31 -39.64 -14.02 35.26
N ALA A 32 -40.71 -13.23 35.28
CA ALA A 32 -42.01 -13.58 34.69
C ALA A 32 -41.94 -13.73 33.16
N ALA A 33 -41.10 -12.95 32.48
CA ALA A 33 -40.80 -13.07 31.06
C ALA A 33 -39.96 -14.31 30.68
N GLY A 34 -39.59 -15.15 31.66
CA GLY A 34 -39.01 -16.48 31.42
C GLY A 34 -37.48 -16.53 31.41
N TYR A 35 -36.79 -15.40 31.51
CA TYR A 35 -35.33 -15.35 31.69
C TYR A 35 -34.89 -16.10 32.95
N LYS A 36 -33.61 -16.48 33.02
CA LYS A 36 -33.03 -17.27 34.12
C LYS A 36 -31.77 -16.65 34.73
N SER A 37 -31.11 -15.76 33.99
CA SER A 37 -29.94 -15.02 34.47
C SER A 37 -29.93 -13.56 33.99
N ILE A 38 -29.35 -12.67 34.80
CA ILE A 38 -29.09 -11.27 34.46
C ILE A 38 -27.57 -11.02 34.44
N ILE A 39 -27.08 -10.28 33.45
CA ILE A 39 -25.70 -9.77 33.43
C ILE A 39 -25.71 -8.24 33.48
N CYS A 40 -25.06 -7.65 34.48
CA CYS A 40 -24.85 -6.20 34.55
C CYS A 40 -23.48 -5.85 33.95
N ASN A 41 -23.48 -5.05 32.87
CA ASN A 41 -22.27 -4.52 32.24
C ASN A 41 -22.03 -3.03 32.54
N ARG A 42 -22.74 -2.45 33.52
CA ARG A 42 -22.56 -1.07 33.95
C ARG A 42 -21.76 -1.01 35.26
N PRO A 43 -20.66 -0.24 35.34
CA PRO A 43 -20.09 0.16 36.63
C PRO A 43 -21.12 0.87 37.52
N ASP A 44 -21.05 0.65 38.82
CA ASP A 44 -21.86 1.41 39.79
C ASP A 44 -21.44 2.88 39.86
N GLY A 45 -22.44 3.76 40.02
CA GLY A 45 -22.27 5.22 40.01
C GLY A 45 -22.15 5.87 38.63
N GLU A 46 -22.05 5.12 37.54
CA GLU A 46 -21.96 5.67 36.17
C GLU A 46 -23.19 6.51 35.76
N GLY A 47 -24.37 6.21 36.32
CA GLY A 47 -25.60 6.97 36.15
C GLY A 47 -25.82 8.09 37.18
N GLY A 48 -24.87 8.34 38.09
CA GLY A 48 -25.07 9.19 39.25
C GLY A 48 -25.97 8.55 40.32
N GLU A 49 -26.46 9.36 41.26
CA GLU A 49 -27.22 8.93 42.45
C GLU A 49 -28.53 8.19 42.14
N SER A 50 -29.07 8.32 40.92
CA SER A 50 -30.28 7.63 40.46
C SER A 50 -30.03 6.25 39.85
N GLN A 51 -28.77 5.78 39.76
CA GLN A 51 -28.47 4.40 39.37
C GLN A 51 -28.71 3.44 40.55
N PRO A 52 -29.55 2.39 40.39
CA PRO A 52 -29.61 1.29 41.34
C PRO A 52 -28.25 0.56 41.39
N ALA A 53 -27.68 0.43 42.59
CA ALA A 53 -26.42 -0.28 42.80
C ALA A 53 -26.54 -1.77 42.44
N SER A 54 -25.47 -2.35 41.90
CA SER A 54 -25.45 -3.74 41.41
C SER A 54 -25.84 -4.74 42.49
N ALA A 55 -25.42 -4.52 43.75
CA ALA A 55 -25.78 -5.35 44.90
C ALA A 55 -27.30 -5.36 45.21
N ALA A 56 -28.02 -4.27 44.95
CA ALA A 56 -29.48 -4.22 45.12
C ALA A 56 -30.20 -5.00 44.02
N LEU A 57 -29.74 -4.88 42.78
CA LEU A 57 -30.24 -5.66 41.64
C LEU A 57 -29.91 -7.16 41.79
N GLU A 58 -28.74 -7.50 42.32
CA GLU A 58 -28.35 -8.88 42.66
C GLU A 58 -29.24 -9.47 43.77
N GLY A 59 -29.53 -8.71 44.82
CA GLY A 59 -30.45 -9.12 45.89
C GLY A 59 -31.86 -9.38 45.37
N ALA A 60 -32.38 -8.49 44.53
CA ALA A 60 -33.67 -8.65 43.88
C ALA A 60 -33.70 -9.86 42.92
N ALA A 61 -32.63 -10.06 42.12
CA ALA A 61 -32.52 -11.19 41.20
C ALA A 61 -32.57 -12.52 41.94
N LYS A 62 -31.80 -12.64 43.03
CA LYS A 62 -31.81 -13.83 43.89
C LYS A 62 -33.17 -14.08 44.54
N ALA A 63 -33.86 -13.03 44.99
CA ALA A 63 -35.22 -13.14 45.53
C ALA A 63 -36.25 -13.59 44.46
N ALA A 64 -36.06 -13.20 43.19
CA ALA A 64 -36.86 -13.63 42.05
C ALA A 64 -36.44 -15.00 41.45
N GLY A 65 -35.45 -15.69 42.04
CA GLY A 65 -34.95 -16.98 41.56
C GLY A 65 -34.05 -16.91 40.31
N LEU A 66 -33.54 -15.73 39.96
CA LEU A 66 -32.61 -15.51 38.87
C LEU A 66 -31.16 -15.58 39.35
N GLN A 67 -30.25 -16.04 38.48
CA GLN A 67 -28.81 -15.81 38.66
C GLN A 67 -28.46 -14.37 38.26
N PHE A 68 -27.39 -13.82 38.83
CA PHE A 68 -26.91 -12.47 38.52
C PHE A 68 -25.39 -12.46 38.43
N ALA A 69 -24.84 -11.84 37.39
CA ALA A 69 -23.40 -11.66 37.21
C ALA A 69 -23.07 -10.17 37.04
N TYR A 70 -22.21 -9.65 37.91
CA TYR A 70 -21.66 -8.31 37.78
C TYR A 70 -20.36 -8.36 36.96
N MET A 71 -20.44 -7.95 35.70
CA MET A 71 -19.28 -7.86 34.80
C MET A 71 -19.21 -6.46 34.17
N PRO A 72 -18.93 -5.42 34.98
CA PRO A 72 -18.94 -4.03 34.53
C PRO A 72 -17.90 -3.80 33.43
N VAL A 73 -18.32 -3.07 32.39
CA VAL A 73 -17.44 -2.64 31.29
C VAL A 73 -17.62 -1.15 31.12
N GLU A 74 -16.54 -0.40 31.30
CA GLU A 74 -16.53 1.06 31.11
C GLU A 74 -16.89 1.45 29.67
N VAL A 75 -17.46 2.64 29.50
CA VAL A 75 -17.86 3.15 28.18
C VAL A 75 -16.63 3.26 27.27
N GLY A 76 -16.65 2.55 26.14
CA GLY A 76 -15.53 2.49 25.19
C GLY A 76 -14.46 1.43 25.48
N ARG A 77 -14.62 0.56 26.49
CA ARG A 77 -13.63 -0.48 26.86
C ARG A 77 -14.15 -1.92 26.69
N VAL A 78 -14.83 -2.20 25.58
CA VAL A 78 -15.09 -3.58 25.14
C VAL A 78 -13.82 -4.11 24.45
N SER A 79 -13.20 -5.14 25.03
CA SER A 79 -12.00 -5.81 24.48
C SER A 79 -12.23 -7.32 24.38
N ASP A 80 -11.39 -8.01 23.62
CA ASP A 80 -11.53 -9.45 23.35
C ASP A 80 -11.51 -10.31 24.63
N ASP A 81 -10.75 -9.90 25.67
CA ASP A 81 -10.79 -10.50 27.00
C ASP A 81 -12.16 -10.34 27.69
N LYS A 82 -12.82 -9.20 27.50
CA LYS A 82 -14.16 -8.92 28.04
C LYS A 82 -15.26 -9.61 27.24
N CYS A 83 -15.13 -9.71 25.91
CA CYS A 83 -15.97 -10.56 25.08
C CYS A 83 -15.83 -12.01 25.53
N SER A 84 -14.60 -12.53 25.61
CA SER A 84 -14.31 -13.90 26.08
C SER A 84 -14.88 -14.19 27.48
N ALA A 85 -14.74 -13.27 28.43
CA ALA A 85 -15.37 -13.38 29.75
C ALA A 85 -16.91 -13.35 29.67
N PHE A 86 -17.50 -12.54 28.79
CA PHE A 86 -18.93 -12.51 28.56
C PHE A 86 -19.45 -13.81 27.92
N HIS A 87 -18.74 -14.38 26.96
CA HIS A 87 -19.08 -15.68 26.36
C HIS A 87 -18.89 -16.84 27.35
N GLN A 88 -17.92 -16.77 28.27
CA GLN A 88 -17.80 -17.70 29.39
C GLN A 88 -18.99 -17.59 30.38
N LEU A 89 -19.46 -16.37 30.68
CA LEU A 89 -20.70 -16.18 31.44
C LEU A 89 -21.91 -16.75 30.69
N MET A 90 -22.05 -16.50 29.39
CA MET A 90 -23.11 -17.06 28.55
C MET A 90 -23.08 -18.60 28.40
N GLN A 91 -21.96 -19.25 28.70
CA GLN A 91 -21.83 -20.72 28.74
C GLN A 91 -22.09 -21.31 30.13
N SER A 92 -21.87 -20.54 31.20
CA SER A 92 -21.96 -21.02 32.59
C SER A 92 -23.28 -20.63 33.29
N LEU A 93 -23.93 -19.57 32.85
CA LEU A 93 -25.20 -19.09 33.40
C LEU A 93 -26.40 -19.80 32.75
N PRO A 94 -27.45 -20.15 33.52
CA PRO A 94 -28.72 -20.63 32.96
C PRO A 94 -29.35 -19.62 31.99
N GLY A 95 -29.65 -20.06 30.76
CA GLY A 95 -30.37 -19.25 29.78
C GLY A 95 -31.90 -19.42 29.85
N PRO A 96 -32.70 -18.50 29.26
CA PRO A 96 -32.26 -17.29 28.54
C PRO A 96 -31.68 -16.23 29.48
N VAL A 97 -30.76 -15.42 28.97
CA VAL A 97 -30.04 -14.38 29.70
C VAL A 97 -30.52 -12.99 29.28
N LEU A 98 -30.67 -12.07 30.24
CA LEU A 98 -30.88 -10.65 29.96
C LEU A 98 -29.64 -9.85 30.40
N ALA A 99 -28.95 -9.21 29.46
CA ALA A 99 -27.76 -8.41 29.76
C ALA A 99 -28.03 -6.92 29.57
N PHE A 100 -27.56 -6.07 30.50
CA PHE A 100 -27.89 -4.64 30.46
C PHE A 100 -26.70 -3.73 30.76
N CYS A 101 -26.80 -2.50 30.28
CA CYS A 101 -25.95 -1.38 30.68
C CYS A 101 -26.77 -0.08 30.60
N GLY A 102 -26.16 1.11 30.61
CA GLY A 102 -26.93 2.37 30.46
C GLY A 102 -27.91 2.39 29.28
N SER A 103 -27.55 1.80 28.12
CA SER A 103 -28.36 1.78 26.89
C SER A 103 -28.49 0.40 26.21
N GLY A 104 -28.01 -0.67 26.84
CA GLY A 104 -27.92 -2.02 26.24
C GLY A 104 -26.77 -2.23 25.25
N ASN A 105 -26.23 -1.18 24.62
CA ASN A 105 -25.24 -1.32 23.55
C ASN A 105 -23.94 -2.04 23.95
N ARG A 106 -23.45 -1.91 25.20
CA ARG A 106 -22.28 -2.69 25.68
C ARG A 106 -22.57 -4.18 25.75
N ALA A 107 -23.74 -4.55 26.29
CA ALA A 107 -24.17 -5.93 26.37
C ALA A 107 -24.35 -6.56 24.97
N GLN A 108 -24.84 -5.79 24.00
CA GLN A 108 -24.90 -6.24 22.60
C GLN A 108 -23.50 -6.47 22.04
N ALA A 109 -22.59 -5.49 22.14
CA ALA A 109 -21.23 -5.60 21.58
C ALA A 109 -20.42 -6.76 22.19
N LEU A 110 -20.52 -6.95 23.52
CA LEU A 110 -19.90 -8.08 24.21
C LEU A 110 -20.42 -9.44 23.72
N TYR A 111 -21.67 -9.52 23.24
CA TYR A 111 -22.24 -10.74 22.70
C TYR A 111 -21.87 -10.97 21.23
N THR A 112 -21.94 -9.93 20.39
CA THR A 112 -21.75 -10.07 18.93
C THR A 112 -20.30 -10.28 18.52
N ASN A 113 -19.34 -9.76 19.29
CA ASN A 113 -17.94 -9.67 18.85
C ASN A 113 -17.15 -10.99 19.02
N ASN A 114 -17.80 -12.17 18.90
CA ASN A 114 -17.13 -13.48 18.89
C ASN A 114 -17.95 -14.59 18.21
N THR A 115 -18.82 -14.25 17.25
CA THR A 115 -19.62 -15.22 16.48
C THR A 115 -19.33 -15.13 14.99
N ASP A 116 -18.28 -15.82 14.53
CA ASP A 116 -18.46 -17.06 13.74
C ASP A 116 -17.15 -17.52 13.07
N ALA A 117 -16.45 -18.44 13.74
CA ALA A 117 -15.34 -19.19 13.17
C ALA A 117 -15.82 -20.50 12.48
N ALA A 118 -16.91 -20.45 11.71
CA ALA A 118 -17.42 -21.61 10.98
C ALA A 118 -18.30 -21.27 9.74
N ALA A 119 -18.16 -22.10 8.70
CA ALA A 119 -19.15 -22.40 7.65
C ALA A 119 -19.42 -21.43 6.48
N THR A 120 -18.78 -21.77 5.35
CA THR A 120 -19.29 -21.74 3.95
C THR A 120 -19.19 -20.46 3.10
N GLN A 121 -18.93 -20.67 1.80
CA GLN A 121 -18.84 -19.66 0.75
C GLN A 121 -20.16 -19.52 -0.02
N THR A 122 -20.58 -18.27 -0.28
CA THR A 122 -21.18 -17.83 -1.56
C THR A 122 -20.96 -16.32 -1.66
N GLY A 123 -20.44 -15.81 -2.79
CA GLY A 123 -20.01 -14.42 -2.91
C GLY A 123 -20.94 -13.52 -3.73
N THR A 124 -20.86 -12.22 -3.45
CA THR A 124 -21.25 -11.12 -4.36
C THR A 124 -20.26 -9.96 -4.19
N GLU A 125 -20.17 -9.08 -5.19
CA GLU A 125 -19.19 -7.98 -5.21
C GLU A 125 -19.50 -6.91 -4.15
N GLY A 126 -18.49 -6.53 -3.37
CA GLY A 126 -18.55 -5.46 -2.37
C GLY A 126 -17.14 -4.93 -2.06
N THR A 127 -16.99 -3.62 -1.91
CA THR A 127 -15.69 -2.99 -1.62
C THR A 127 -15.41 -2.98 -0.12
N GLU A 128 -15.03 -4.13 0.42
CA GLU A 128 -14.61 -4.26 1.82
C GLU A 128 -13.16 -3.77 2.00
N ALA A 129 -12.97 -2.78 2.88
CA ALA A 129 -11.65 -2.32 3.28
C ALA A 129 -11.04 -3.35 4.25
N TYR A 130 -9.78 -3.76 4.02
CA TYR A 130 -9.09 -4.77 4.84
C TYR A 130 -8.60 -4.23 6.20
N CYS A 131 -9.14 -3.09 6.64
CA CYS A 131 -8.94 -2.46 7.93
C CYS A 131 -10.32 -2.15 8.53
N GLU A 132 -10.72 -2.84 9.61
CA GLU A 132 -11.80 -2.32 10.45
C GLU A 132 -11.33 -1.02 11.14
N PRO A 133 -12.18 0.03 11.24
CA PRO A 133 -11.76 1.31 11.81
C PRO A 133 -11.42 1.21 13.31
N VAL A 134 -10.18 1.52 13.67
CA VAL A 134 -9.73 1.53 15.06
C VAL A 134 -10.24 2.79 15.78
N ASP A 135 -11.41 2.69 16.42
CA ASP A 135 -11.93 3.81 17.22
C ASP A 135 -11.18 3.97 18.56
N LYS A 136 -10.23 4.91 18.55
CA LYS A 136 -9.70 5.65 19.71
C LYS A 136 -9.44 4.84 20.98
N ARG A 137 -8.60 3.81 20.87
CA ARG A 137 -7.92 3.27 22.06
C ARG A 137 -7.12 4.39 22.74
N GLN A 138 -7.24 4.49 24.06
CA GLN A 138 -6.37 5.35 24.86
C GLN A 138 -4.93 4.83 24.75
N ALA A 139 -3.96 5.74 24.69
CA ALA A 139 -2.55 5.36 24.66
C ALA A 139 -2.15 4.73 26.00
N GLU A 140 -1.98 3.41 26.02
CA GLU A 140 -1.27 2.75 27.11
C GLU A 140 0.16 3.32 27.17
N THR A 141 0.54 3.85 28.32
CA THR A 141 1.82 4.53 28.50
C THR A 141 2.95 3.50 28.45
N VAL A 142 3.69 3.50 27.34
CA VAL A 142 4.96 2.75 27.19
C VAL A 142 5.81 2.97 28.44
N ALA A 143 6.11 1.88 29.15
CA ALA A 143 6.76 1.90 30.44
C ALA A 143 8.01 2.81 30.41
N ALA A 144 8.12 3.72 31.38
CA ALA A 144 9.01 4.87 31.32
C ALA A 144 10.50 4.53 31.15
N CYS A 145 10.90 3.28 31.44
CA CYS A 145 12.28 2.81 31.50
C CYS A 145 12.98 2.58 30.14
N ASN A 146 12.40 2.96 28.99
CA ASN A 146 13.00 2.71 27.66
C ASN A 146 12.88 3.89 26.67
N TRP A 147 12.61 5.10 27.17
CA TRP A 147 12.35 6.28 26.33
C TRP A 147 13.58 6.80 25.55
N ASP A 148 14.80 6.49 25.99
CA ASP A 148 16.05 6.91 25.32
C ASP A 148 16.19 6.34 23.89
N ASN A 149 15.48 5.25 23.59
CA ASN A 149 15.49 4.58 22.28
C ASN A 149 14.26 4.89 21.39
N VAL A 150 13.42 5.86 21.79
CA VAL A 150 12.23 6.25 21.01
C VAL A 150 12.53 7.44 20.09
N PHE A 151 12.08 7.34 18.84
CA PHE A 151 12.17 8.39 17.82
C PHE A 151 10.83 9.14 17.67
N ASP A 152 10.87 10.43 17.30
CA ASP A 152 9.64 11.15 16.93
C ASP A 152 9.06 10.59 15.63
N VAL A 153 9.92 10.19 14.68
CA VAL A 153 9.52 9.54 13.43
C VAL A 153 10.50 8.40 13.11
N VAL A 154 9.98 7.22 12.79
CA VAL A 154 10.75 6.15 12.12
C VAL A 154 10.29 6.04 10.68
N VAL A 155 11.25 5.95 9.75
CA VAL A 155 11.00 5.85 8.31
C VAL A 155 11.62 4.54 7.81
N VAL A 156 10.78 3.64 7.31
CA VAL A 156 11.22 2.33 6.78
C VAL A 156 11.37 2.43 5.26
N GLY A 157 12.61 2.25 4.79
CA GLY A 157 13.04 2.45 3.41
C GLY A 157 13.74 3.80 3.20
N GLY A 158 15.02 3.78 2.84
CA GLY A 158 15.85 4.93 2.44
C GLY A 158 15.86 5.18 0.94
N GLY A 159 14.79 4.78 0.24
CA GLY A 159 14.55 5.07 -1.16
C GLY A 159 14.03 6.50 -1.41
N SER A 160 13.52 6.75 -2.61
CA SER A 160 13.01 8.05 -3.09
C SER A 160 11.99 8.69 -2.13
N GLY A 161 11.12 7.87 -1.54
CA GLY A 161 10.10 8.32 -0.60
C GLY A 161 10.69 8.69 0.75
N GLY A 162 11.41 7.76 1.39
CA GLY A 162 11.91 7.93 2.75
C GLY A 162 12.90 9.07 2.92
N LEU A 163 13.89 9.20 2.03
CA LEU A 163 14.82 10.34 2.11
C LEU A 163 14.14 11.67 1.75
N GLY A 164 13.19 11.65 0.81
CA GLY A 164 12.41 12.83 0.43
C GLY A 164 11.53 13.36 1.57
N VAL A 165 10.76 12.47 2.22
CA VAL A 165 9.90 12.83 3.35
C VAL A 165 10.70 13.18 4.59
N THR A 166 11.82 12.50 4.85
CA THR A 166 12.74 12.86 5.94
C THR A 166 13.33 14.26 5.75
N ALA A 167 13.77 14.60 4.52
CA ALA A 167 14.25 15.95 4.20
C ALA A 167 13.13 17.01 4.30
N SER A 168 11.90 16.66 3.90
CA SER A 168 10.72 17.53 3.99
C SER A 168 10.32 17.83 5.44
N LEU A 169 10.31 16.79 6.30
CA LEU A 169 10.01 16.88 7.73
C LEU A 169 11.06 17.70 8.48
N LEU A 170 12.35 17.39 8.31
CA LEU A 170 13.44 18.13 8.97
C LEU A 170 13.49 19.61 8.55
N LYS A 171 13.07 19.93 7.32
CA LYS A 171 12.93 21.33 6.88
C LYS A 171 11.74 22.06 7.54
N ARG A 172 10.63 21.37 7.79
CA ARG A 172 9.44 21.91 8.50
C ARG A 172 9.61 21.97 10.03
N ARG A 173 10.38 21.04 10.60
CA ARG A 173 10.65 20.87 12.03
C ARG A 173 12.07 20.31 12.26
N PRO A 174 13.12 21.16 12.30
CA PRO A 174 14.52 20.70 12.44
C PRO A 174 14.86 19.94 13.73
N ALA A 175 13.99 20.01 14.75
CA ALA A 175 14.17 19.37 16.05
C ALA A 175 13.56 17.96 16.15
N LEU A 176 12.98 17.40 15.09
CA LEU A 176 12.47 16.03 15.10
C LEU A 176 13.63 15.02 15.16
N ARG A 177 13.61 14.11 16.14
CA ARG A 177 14.49 12.94 16.15
C ARG A 177 13.96 11.90 15.17
N ILE A 178 14.56 11.79 13.97
CA ILE A 178 14.12 10.88 12.91
C ILE A 178 15.15 9.76 12.67
N ALA A 179 14.69 8.51 12.64
CA ALA A 179 15.47 7.37 12.15
C ALA A 179 15.02 6.95 10.74
N VAL A 180 15.98 6.58 9.89
CA VAL A 180 15.75 5.94 8.58
C VAL A 180 16.33 4.53 8.62
N VAL A 181 15.45 3.52 8.51
CA VAL A 181 15.80 2.10 8.43
C VAL A 181 16.03 1.74 6.96
N GLU A 182 17.28 1.49 6.58
CA GLU A 182 17.67 1.17 5.19
C GLU A 182 18.95 0.30 5.18
N PRO A 183 18.92 -0.93 4.64
CA PRO A 183 20.11 -1.79 4.58
C PRO A 183 21.13 -1.37 3.50
N SER A 184 20.70 -0.75 2.40
CA SER A 184 21.54 -0.50 1.22
C SER A 184 22.56 0.63 1.44
N GLU A 185 23.82 0.37 1.09
CA GLU A 185 24.88 1.39 0.99
C GLU A 185 24.73 2.31 -0.23
N LYS A 186 23.90 1.93 -1.21
CA LYS A 186 23.71 2.66 -2.47
C LYS A 186 22.25 3.09 -2.63
N HIS A 187 22.06 4.33 -3.02
CA HIS A 187 20.77 4.91 -3.37
C HIS A 187 20.73 5.23 -4.87
N TYR A 188 19.61 4.91 -5.53
CA TYR A 188 19.53 4.89 -7.00
C TYR A 188 18.40 5.75 -7.58
N TYR A 189 18.72 6.60 -8.57
CA TYR A 189 17.77 7.26 -9.46
C TYR A 189 17.31 6.31 -10.59
N GLN A 190 16.52 5.31 -10.20
CA GLN A 190 15.99 4.26 -11.08
C GLN A 190 15.30 4.77 -12.38
N PRO A 191 14.60 5.93 -12.43
CA PRO A 191 14.00 6.44 -13.67
C PRO A 191 14.98 6.77 -14.81
N ALA A 192 16.29 6.78 -14.56
CA ALA A 192 17.33 6.88 -15.58
C ALA A 192 17.75 5.53 -16.17
N TRP A 193 17.48 4.38 -15.55
CA TRP A 193 17.91 3.06 -16.07
C TRP A 193 17.33 2.76 -17.46
N THR A 194 16.12 3.24 -17.77
CA THR A 194 15.55 3.23 -19.13
C THR A 194 16.40 3.99 -20.16
N LEU A 195 17.08 5.08 -19.76
CA LEU A 195 17.99 5.83 -20.64
C LEU A 195 19.35 5.13 -20.76
N VAL A 196 19.84 4.50 -19.70
CA VAL A 196 21.05 3.66 -19.74
C VAL A 196 20.88 2.54 -20.75
N GLY A 197 19.79 1.76 -20.66
CA GLY A 197 19.43 0.72 -21.62
C GLY A 197 19.12 1.19 -23.05
N GLY A 198 19.07 2.51 -23.28
CA GLY A 198 18.92 3.14 -24.60
C GLY A 198 20.11 4.04 -24.99
N GLY A 199 21.27 3.87 -24.35
CA GLY A 199 22.52 4.55 -24.71
C GLY A 199 22.52 6.06 -24.47
N ALA A 200 21.66 6.55 -23.58
CA ALA A 200 21.37 7.97 -23.39
C ALA A 200 21.68 8.51 -21.99
N TYR A 201 22.27 7.69 -21.11
CA TYR A 201 22.71 8.09 -19.75
C TYR A 201 23.77 7.11 -19.24
N ALA A 202 24.71 7.57 -18.39
CA ALA A 202 25.67 6.68 -17.76
C ALA A 202 25.06 6.01 -16.51
N ILE A 203 25.40 4.74 -16.26
CA ILE A 203 24.83 3.99 -15.13
C ILE A 203 25.29 4.55 -13.77
N ASN A 204 26.54 5.00 -13.68
CA ASN A 204 27.12 5.55 -12.45
C ASN A 204 26.43 6.86 -12.01
N ASP A 205 26.00 7.70 -12.96
CA ASP A 205 25.25 8.94 -12.67
C ASP A 205 23.87 8.68 -12.04
N THR A 206 23.41 7.42 -12.07
CA THR A 206 22.18 6.98 -11.41
C THR A 206 22.38 6.55 -9.96
N ALA A 207 23.61 6.49 -9.45
CA ALA A 207 23.92 5.99 -8.11
C ALA A 207 24.66 7.02 -7.24
N ARG A 208 24.36 7.05 -5.94
CA ARG A 208 25.17 7.72 -4.90
C ARG A 208 25.25 6.83 -3.66
N ASN A 209 26.21 7.06 -2.77
CA ASN A 209 26.20 6.35 -1.48
C ASN A 209 25.02 6.85 -0.64
N THR A 210 24.33 5.96 0.07
CA THR A 210 23.17 6.30 0.92
C THR A 210 23.55 7.37 1.96
N ALA A 211 24.77 7.30 2.51
CA ALA A 211 25.31 8.31 3.43
C ALA A 211 25.39 9.72 2.83
N ASP A 212 25.80 9.87 1.56
CA ASP A 212 25.96 11.18 0.90
C ASP A 212 24.63 11.89 0.64
N VAL A 213 23.54 11.11 0.53
CA VAL A 213 22.20 11.62 0.23
C VAL A 213 21.29 11.69 1.45
N MET A 214 21.62 10.99 2.55
CA MET A 214 20.92 11.02 3.83
C MET A 214 20.70 12.47 4.31
N PRO A 215 19.47 12.85 4.72
CA PRO A 215 19.20 14.19 5.24
C PRO A 215 19.98 14.46 6.54
N LYS A 216 20.64 15.63 6.62
CA LYS A 216 21.37 16.05 7.82
C LYS A 216 20.40 16.17 9.00
N GLY A 217 20.68 15.47 10.09
CA GLY A 217 19.82 15.40 11.28
C GLY A 217 18.99 14.11 11.38
N ALA A 218 18.97 13.26 10.34
CA ALA A 218 18.42 11.92 10.43
C ALA A 218 19.49 10.90 10.88
N GLU A 219 19.08 9.92 11.69
CA GLU A 219 19.90 8.79 12.08
C GLU A 219 19.72 7.64 11.07
N TRP A 220 20.81 7.13 10.49
CA TRP A 220 20.75 6.00 9.55
C TRP A 220 20.89 4.67 10.30
N ILE A 221 19.77 3.97 10.46
CA ILE A 221 19.75 2.60 10.96
C ILE A 221 20.01 1.66 9.78
N LYS A 222 21.29 1.29 9.59
CA LYS A 222 21.73 0.41 8.51
C LYS A 222 21.37 -1.07 8.77
N ALA A 223 20.09 -1.38 8.64
CA ALA A 223 19.52 -2.72 8.78
C ALA A 223 18.24 -2.84 7.94
N ALA A 224 17.79 -4.07 7.67
CA ALA A 224 16.49 -4.32 7.07
C ALA A 224 15.40 -4.44 8.15
N ALA A 225 14.17 -4.01 7.82
CA ALA A 225 13.01 -4.30 8.64
C ALA A 225 12.56 -5.75 8.42
N ALA A 226 12.25 -6.45 9.52
CA ALA A 226 11.71 -7.81 9.53
C ALA A 226 10.18 -7.82 9.72
N GLY A 227 9.59 -6.75 10.24
CA GLY A 227 8.14 -6.62 10.42
C GLY A 227 7.76 -5.45 11.33
N PHE A 228 6.47 -5.34 11.62
CA PHE A 228 5.87 -4.26 12.39
C PHE A 228 5.05 -4.82 13.56
N ALA A 229 5.12 -4.17 14.72
CA ALA A 229 4.17 -4.36 15.82
C ALA A 229 3.52 -3.01 16.14
N PRO A 230 2.57 -2.54 15.29
CA PRO A 230 2.06 -1.18 15.36
C PRO A 230 1.31 -0.89 16.66
N GLU A 231 0.63 -1.90 17.21
CA GLU A 231 -0.02 -1.88 18.53
C GLU A 231 0.92 -1.56 19.69
N LYS A 232 2.24 -1.76 19.51
CA LYS A 232 3.29 -1.44 20.50
C LYS A 232 4.18 -0.29 20.05
N ASN A 233 3.88 0.32 18.90
CA ASN A 233 4.69 1.33 18.23
C ASN A 233 6.16 0.92 17.98
N LEU A 234 6.35 -0.33 17.54
CA LEU A 234 7.68 -0.90 17.25
C LEU A 234 7.85 -1.31 15.78
N VAL A 235 9.02 -1.02 15.21
CA VAL A 235 9.54 -1.68 14.01
C VAL A 235 10.56 -2.73 14.44
N ASN A 236 10.41 -3.97 13.97
CA ASN A 236 11.35 -5.05 14.25
C ASN A 236 12.36 -5.16 13.11
N LEU A 237 13.64 -5.35 13.42
CA LEU A 237 14.75 -5.42 12.47
C LEU A 237 15.26 -6.85 12.29
N THR A 238 15.88 -7.14 11.14
CA THR A 238 16.46 -8.46 10.82
C THR A 238 17.66 -8.84 11.69
N ASP A 239 18.23 -7.88 12.43
CA ASP A 239 19.31 -8.11 13.41
C ASP A 239 18.81 -8.33 14.84
N GLY A 240 17.49 -8.48 15.04
CA GLY A 240 16.87 -8.77 16.33
C GLY A 240 16.58 -7.53 17.19
N ARG A 241 16.97 -6.33 16.77
CA ARG A 241 16.59 -5.08 17.44
C ARG A 241 15.13 -4.69 17.15
N SER A 242 14.49 -4.00 18.09
CA SER A 242 13.22 -3.31 17.89
C SER A 242 13.41 -1.81 18.11
N ILE A 243 12.87 -0.98 17.22
CA ILE A 243 12.98 0.49 17.25
C ILE A 243 11.61 1.09 17.58
N GLY A 244 11.54 1.90 18.62
CA GLY A 244 10.31 2.57 19.06
C GLY A 244 10.05 3.89 18.35
N TYR A 245 8.78 4.17 18.04
CA TYR A 245 8.36 5.39 17.35
C TYR A 245 7.19 6.11 18.01
N ARG A 246 7.08 7.42 17.77
CA ARG A 246 5.82 8.18 17.96
C ARG A 246 4.98 8.25 16.68
N GLN A 247 5.63 8.32 15.53
CA GLN A 247 5.03 8.27 14.18
C GLN A 247 5.85 7.34 13.29
N LEU A 248 5.20 6.59 12.39
CA LEU A 248 5.85 5.67 11.45
C LEU A 248 5.55 6.07 10.01
N ILE A 249 6.55 5.98 9.14
CA ILE A 249 6.39 6.07 7.70
C ILE A 249 6.87 4.78 7.04
N VAL A 250 5.97 4.09 6.33
CA VAL A 250 6.26 2.86 5.60
C VAL A 250 6.43 3.16 4.12
N CYS A 251 7.67 3.14 3.61
CA CYS A 251 7.95 3.37 2.19
C CYS A 251 9.11 2.51 1.60
N PRO A 252 9.19 1.18 1.88
CA PRO A 252 10.26 0.29 1.38
C PRO A 252 10.25 0.04 -0.14
N GLY A 253 9.38 0.71 -0.91
CA GLY A 253 9.23 0.50 -2.35
C GLY A 253 8.47 -0.79 -2.68
N ILE A 254 8.90 -1.47 -3.74
CA ILE A 254 8.24 -2.67 -4.29
C ILE A 254 9.30 -3.72 -4.64
N GLN A 255 8.99 -4.99 -4.35
CA GLN A 255 9.85 -6.14 -4.57
C GLN A 255 9.64 -6.70 -5.98
N LEU A 256 10.74 -7.04 -6.66
CA LEU A 256 10.72 -7.69 -7.97
C LEU A 256 10.61 -9.20 -7.76
N ALA A 257 9.52 -9.80 -8.23
CA ALA A 257 9.18 -11.21 -8.03
C ALA A 257 9.65 -12.05 -9.22
N TRP A 258 10.99 -12.16 -9.36
CA TRP A 258 11.62 -12.96 -10.41
C TRP A 258 11.24 -14.45 -10.32
N ASP A 259 10.91 -14.92 -9.11
CA ASP A 259 10.40 -16.25 -8.78
C ASP A 259 9.08 -16.62 -9.49
N LYS A 260 8.39 -15.63 -10.08
CA LYS A 260 7.13 -15.82 -10.81
C LYS A 260 7.30 -16.15 -12.29
N VAL A 261 8.53 -16.26 -12.78
CA VAL A 261 8.84 -16.70 -14.15
C VAL A 261 9.87 -17.83 -14.09
N GLU A 262 9.46 -19.04 -14.44
CA GLU A 262 10.29 -20.25 -14.35
C GLU A 262 11.56 -20.12 -15.21
N GLY A 263 12.74 -20.38 -14.66
CA GLY A 263 14.02 -20.31 -15.39
C GLY A 263 14.58 -18.90 -15.63
N LEU A 264 13.86 -17.84 -15.22
CA LEU A 264 14.28 -16.46 -15.48
C LEU A 264 15.54 -16.06 -14.70
N GLN A 265 15.60 -16.38 -13.40
CA GLN A 265 16.73 -16.00 -12.54
C GLN A 265 18.03 -16.68 -12.99
N GLU A 266 17.91 -17.91 -13.48
CA GLU A 266 19.00 -18.77 -13.95
C GLU A 266 19.64 -18.25 -15.24
N THR A 267 18.94 -17.41 -16.01
CA THR A 267 19.40 -16.86 -17.30
C THR A 267 19.54 -15.33 -17.36
N LEU A 268 19.08 -14.59 -16.36
CA LEU A 268 19.12 -13.13 -16.37
C LEU A 268 20.57 -12.60 -16.41
N GLY A 269 20.86 -11.67 -17.34
CA GLY A 269 22.20 -11.14 -17.56
C GLY A 269 23.07 -11.96 -18.51
N LYS A 270 22.50 -12.98 -19.18
CA LYS A 270 23.16 -13.80 -20.21
C LYS A 270 22.14 -14.32 -21.23
N ASN A 271 22.60 -15.03 -22.25
CA ASN A 271 21.76 -15.63 -23.30
C ASN A 271 20.81 -14.65 -24.04
N GLY A 272 21.08 -13.34 -23.99
CA GLY A 272 20.17 -12.31 -24.54
C GLY A 272 19.04 -11.87 -23.59
N VAL A 273 18.99 -12.37 -22.36
CA VAL A 273 17.91 -12.06 -21.38
C VAL A 273 18.36 -10.96 -20.42
N THR A 274 17.62 -9.84 -20.40
CA THR A 274 17.99 -8.62 -19.67
C THR A 274 16.78 -7.94 -19.01
N SER A 275 17.02 -6.93 -18.16
CA SER A 275 15.97 -6.07 -17.62
C SER A 275 16.50 -4.72 -17.13
N ASN A 276 15.90 -3.62 -17.60
CA ASN A 276 16.18 -2.27 -17.09
C ASN A 276 15.64 -2.00 -15.66
N TYR A 277 15.11 -3.03 -14.98
CA TYR A 277 14.66 -2.96 -13.58
C TYR A 277 15.76 -3.29 -12.55
N VAL A 278 16.98 -3.62 -13.00
CA VAL A 278 18.18 -3.84 -12.17
C VAL A 278 19.31 -2.92 -12.64
N PHE A 279 20.12 -2.43 -11.70
CA PHE A 279 21.24 -1.51 -11.93
C PHE A 279 22.24 -2.06 -12.98
N ASP A 280 22.83 -3.22 -12.73
CA ASP A 280 23.90 -3.81 -13.54
C ASP A 280 23.42 -4.35 -14.91
N LEU A 281 22.11 -4.57 -15.04
CA LEU A 281 21.50 -5.08 -16.28
C LEU A 281 21.10 -3.99 -17.27
N ALA A 282 20.90 -2.75 -16.82
CA ALA A 282 20.59 -1.66 -17.74
C ALA A 282 21.72 -1.40 -18.78
N PRO A 283 23.02 -1.45 -18.41
CA PRO A 283 24.12 -1.50 -19.38
C PRO A 283 24.08 -2.72 -20.32
N TYR A 284 23.71 -3.90 -19.83
CA TYR A 284 23.62 -5.12 -20.63
C TYR A 284 22.45 -5.08 -21.64
N THR A 285 21.32 -4.47 -21.29
CA THR A 285 20.27 -4.14 -22.27
C THR A 285 20.84 -3.32 -23.41
N TRP A 286 21.67 -2.32 -23.11
CA TRP A 286 22.26 -1.47 -24.14
C TRP A 286 23.26 -2.23 -25.01
N SER A 287 24.12 -3.09 -24.46
CA SER A 287 25.04 -3.90 -25.28
C SER A 287 24.27 -4.85 -26.23
N LEU A 288 23.22 -5.54 -25.74
CA LEU A 288 22.35 -6.36 -26.59
C LEU A 288 21.69 -5.56 -27.72
N VAL A 289 21.18 -4.35 -27.43
CA VAL A 289 20.63 -3.43 -28.45
C VAL A 289 21.72 -3.00 -29.44
N GLN A 290 22.95 -2.77 -28.98
CA GLN A 290 24.08 -2.44 -29.86
C GLN A 290 24.54 -3.62 -30.72
N GLU A 291 24.44 -4.85 -30.23
CA GLU A 291 24.88 -6.10 -30.85
C GLU A 291 23.88 -6.65 -31.88
N LEU A 292 22.57 -6.61 -31.61
CA LEU A 292 21.54 -7.17 -32.50
C LEU A 292 21.52 -6.46 -33.88
N LYS A 293 21.43 -7.25 -34.97
CA LYS A 293 21.39 -6.78 -36.38
C LYS A 293 20.26 -7.39 -37.19
N GLU A 294 19.78 -8.55 -36.76
CA GLU A 294 18.71 -9.35 -37.34
C GLU A 294 18.27 -10.38 -36.28
N GLY A 295 17.10 -11.00 -36.44
CA GLY A 295 16.54 -11.95 -35.46
C GLY A 295 15.33 -11.38 -34.71
N LYS A 296 14.98 -11.96 -33.55
CA LYS A 296 13.75 -11.59 -32.80
C LYS A 296 14.03 -10.87 -31.47
N ALA A 297 13.36 -9.75 -31.23
CA ALA A 297 13.47 -8.94 -30.03
C ALA A 297 12.14 -8.90 -29.26
N LEU A 298 12.08 -9.61 -28.14
CA LEU A 298 10.93 -9.65 -27.23
C LEU A 298 11.06 -8.62 -26.11
N PHE A 299 9.98 -7.90 -25.85
CA PHE A 299 9.82 -7.03 -24.68
C PHE A 299 8.58 -7.48 -23.90
N THR A 300 8.61 -7.48 -22.57
CA THR A 300 7.46 -7.96 -21.78
C THR A 300 6.94 -6.95 -20.75
N GLN A 301 5.64 -6.99 -20.49
CA GLN A 301 4.94 -6.27 -19.42
C GLN A 301 3.98 -7.24 -18.69
N PRO A 302 4.25 -7.56 -17.41
CA PRO A 302 3.45 -8.49 -16.60
C PRO A 302 2.15 -7.83 -16.11
N PRO A 303 1.29 -8.55 -15.36
CA PRO A 303 0.15 -7.97 -14.68
C PRO A 303 0.52 -6.78 -13.79
N MET A 304 -0.39 -5.82 -13.69
CA MET A 304 -0.28 -4.71 -12.74
C MET A 304 -0.47 -5.21 -11.30
N PRO A 305 0.14 -4.55 -10.29
CA PRO A 305 0.91 -3.31 -10.37
C PRO A 305 2.42 -3.50 -10.63
N ILE A 306 3.01 -2.58 -11.38
CA ILE A 306 4.48 -2.43 -11.53
C ILE A 306 4.91 -0.97 -11.35
N LYS A 307 6.13 -0.75 -10.85
CA LYS A 307 6.72 0.61 -10.83
C LYS A 307 7.00 1.10 -12.24
N CYS A 308 6.60 2.34 -12.51
CA CYS A 308 6.66 3.02 -13.81
C CYS A 308 6.16 2.14 -14.97
N ALA A 309 4.84 1.90 -15.04
CA ALA A 309 4.22 1.02 -16.06
C ALA A 309 4.52 1.37 -17.53
N GLY A 310 5.02 2.57 -17.85
CA GLY A 310 5.51 2.89 -19.19
C GLY A 310 6.96 2.48 -19.47
N ALA A 311 7.75 2.06 -18.48
CA ALA A 311 9.16 1.69 -18.69
C ALA A 311 9.40 0.49 -19.63
N PRO A 312 8.52 -0.53 -19.72
CA PRO A 312 8.69 -1.64 -20.66
C PRO A 312 8.67 -1.17 -22.12
N GLN A 313 7.60 -0.46 -22.52
CA GLN A 313 7.45 0.12 -23.85
C GLN A 313 8.55 1.15 -24.18
N LYS A 314 9.07 1.89 -23.18
CA LYS A 314 10.22 2.80 -23.38
C LYS A 314 11.51 2.06 -23.76
N ALA A 315 11.73 0.86 -23.22
CA ALA A 315 12.88 0.03 -23.61
C ALA A 315 12.74 -0.39 -25.09
N MET A 316 11.55 -0.85 -25.50
CA MET A 316 11.23 -1.15 -26.90
C MET A 316 11.47 0.08 -27.79
N TYR A 317 10.83 1.22 -27.52
CA TYR A 317 10.93 2.42 -28.35
C TYR A 317 12.38 2.93 -28.54
N LEU A 318 13.21 2.89 -27.49
CA LEU A 318 14.61 3.30 -27.57
C LEU A 318 15.48 2.29 -28.34
N SER A 319 15.16 1.00 -28.26
CA SER A 319 15.83 -0.06 -29.02
C SER A 319 15.52 0.08 -30.52
N CYS A 320 14.23 0.19 -30.87
CA CYS A 320 13.78 0.36 -32.25
C CYS A 320 14.31 1.66 -32.87
N ASP A 321 14.35 2.76 -32.11
CA ASP A 321 14.92 4.02 -32.56
C ASP A 321 16.44 3.94 -32.83
N TYR A 322 17.18 3.11 -32.09
CA TYR A 322 18.57 2.82 -32.40
C TYR A 322 18.70 1.95 -33.66
N TRP A 323 17.96 0.84 -33.77
CA TRP A 323 17.97 -0.05 -34.93
C TRP A 323 17.53 0.66 -36.22
N GLN A 324 16.56 1.57 -36.14
CA GLN A 324 16.13 2.43 -37.24
C GLN A 324 17.23 3.40 -37.67
N ARG A 325 17.90 4.08 -36.72
CA ARG A 325 19.06 4.95 -37.01
C ARG A 325 20.28 4.19 -37.53
N LYS A 326 20.39 2.89 -37.23
CA LYS A 326 21.42 1.99 -37.76
C LYS A 326 21.03 1.28 -39.06
N ARG A 327 19.79 1.45 -39.55
CA ARG A 327 19.25 0.79 -40.76
C ARG A 327 19.32 -0.74 -40.69
N VAL A 328 18.85 -1.29 -39.58
CA VAL A 328 18.73 -2.76 -39.34
C VAL A 328 17.38 -3.18 -38.74
N LEU A 329 16.48 -2.23 -38.44
CA LEU A 329 15.16 -2.53 -37.85
C LEU A 329 14.29 -3.38 -38.78
N ASP A 330 14.46 -3.23 -40.10
CA ASP A 330 13.84 -4.02 -41.17
C ASP A 330 14.17 -5.52 -41.11
N LYS A 331 15.21 -5.91 -40.35
CA LYS A 331 15.63 -7.29 -40.15
C LYS A 331 15.31 -7.85 -38.75
N ILE A 332 14.74 -7.03 -37.87
CA ILE A 332 14.52 -7.37 -36.46
C ILE A 332 13.02 -7.46 -36.22
N GLU A 333 12.53 -8.66 -35.94
CA GLU A 333 11.13 -8.86 -35.52
C GLU A 333 10.97 -8.34 -34.09
N VAL A 334 10.31 -7.19 -33.94
CA VAL A 334 10.05 -6.58 -32.62
C VAL A 334 8.65 -6.95 -32.16
N GLU A 335 8.55 -7.53 -30.97
CA GLU A 335 7.26 -7.89 -30.36
C GLU A 335 7.23 -7.47 -28.89
N PHE A 336 6.10 -6.90 -28.47
CA PHE A 336 5.85 -6.48 -27.11
C PHE A 336 4.66 -7.24 -26.55
N ASP A 337 4.94 -8.11 -25.57
CA ASP A 337 3.97 -8.95 -24.87
C ASP A 337 3.44 -8.20 -23.64
N LEU A 338 2.12 -8.00 -23.59
CA LEU A 338 1.44 -7.33 -22.49
C LEU A 338 0.42 -8.29 -21.87
N ALA A 339 0.54 -8.57 -20.57
CA ALA A 339 -0.42 -9.40 -19.84
C ALA A 339 -1.83 -8.78 -19.70
N GLY A 340 -2.02 -7.53 -20.14
CA GLY A 340 -3.31 -6.84 -20.15
C GLY A 340 -3.72 -6.39 -21.56
N ALA A 341 -4.96 -5.94 -21.69
CA ALA A 341 -5.61 -5.63 -22.97
C ALA A 341 -5.33 -4.22 -23.55
N VAL A 342 -4.48 -3.40 -22.92
CA VAL A 342 -4.24 -1.99 -23.33
C VAL A 342 -2.77 -1.58 -23.26
N LEU A 343 -2.34 -0.75 -24.22
CA LEU A 343 -0.96 -0.24 -24.31
C LEU A 343 -0.62 0.80 -23.22
N PHE A 344 -1.60 1.55 -22.74
CA PHE A 344 -1.43 2.52 -21.66
C PHE A 344 -2.75 2.75 -20.92
N GLY A 345 -2.70 2.94 -19.60
CA GLY A 345 -3.89 3.05 -18.73
C GLY A 345 -4.63 4.40 -18.76
N VAL A 346 -4.23 5.33 -19.65
CA VAL A 346 -4.87 6.63 -19.86
C VAL A 346 -5.02 6.82 -21.37
N SER A 347 -6.26 6.83 -21.85
CA SER A 347 -6.59 6.55 -23.26
C SER A 347 -6.11 7.64 -24.22
N GLU A 348 -6.02 8.89 -23.77
CA GLU A 348 -5.55 10.04 -24.57
C GLU A 348 -4.09 9.88 -25.02
N PHE A 349 -3.30 9.07 -24.32
CA PHE A 349 -1.92 8.74 -24.70
C PHE A 349 -1.81 7.51 -25.61
N VAL A 350 -2.85 6.70 -25.77
CA VAL A 350 -2.79 5.51 -26.65
C VAL A 350 -2.64 5.90 -28.13
N PRO A 351 -3.43 6.82 -28.73
CA PRO A 351 -3.26 7.24 -30.12
C PRO A 351 -1.86 7.78 -30.50
N PRO A 352 -1.19 8.66 -29.72
CA PRO A 352 0.19 9.07 -30.04
C PRO A 352 1.22 7.96 -29.83
N LEU A 353 1.01 7.01 -28.91
CA LEU A 353 1.90 5.85 -28.72
C LEU A 353 1.75 4.83 -29.86
N MET A 354 0.53 4.58 -30.34
CA MET A 354 0.30 3.69 -31.51
C MET A 354 1.00 4.21 -32.77
N LYS A 355 1.12 5.53 -32.97
CA LYS A 355 1.94 6.09 -34.05
C LYS A 355 3.41 5.67 -33.97
N TYR A 356 3.95 5.46 -32.77
CA TYR A 356 5.31 4.96 -32.57
C TYR A 356 5.42 3.45 -32.73
N VAL A 357 4.41 2.69 -32.30
CA VAL A 357 4.31 1.25 -32.59
C VAL A 357 4.34 1.01 -34.10
N HIS A 358 3.52 1.74 -34.86
CA HIS A 358 3.51 1.67 -36.33
C HIS A 358 4.82 2.18 -36.96
N LYS A 359 5.41 3.29 -36.46
CA LYS A 359 6.73 3.82 -36.92
C LYS A 359 7.85 2.78 -36.84
N TYR A 360 7.76 1.84 -35.90
CA TYR A 360 8.78 0.82 -35.66
C TYR A 360 8.37 -0.59 -36.12
N ASN A 361 7.19 -0.76 -36.72
CA ASN A 361 6.64 -2.08 -37.09
C ASN A 361 6.66 -3.11 -35.94
N ALA A 362 6.41 -2.65 -34.71
CA ALA A 362 6.41 -3.51 -33.52
C ALA A 362 5.06 -4.22 -33.35
N ASN A 363 5.07 -5.54 -33.21
CA ASN A 363 3.87 -6.31 -32.90
C ASN A 363 3.45 -6.11 -31.44
N LEU A 364 2.14 -6.09 -31.17
CA LEU A 364 1.58 -5.99 -29.81
C LEU A 364 0.79 -7.26 -29.49
N ALA A 365 1.35 -8.11 -28.63
CA ALA A 365 0.69 -9.30 -28.13
C ALA A 365 -0.02 -8.98 -26.81
N PHE A 366 -1.27 -8.50 -26.90
CA PHE A 366 -2.13 -8.26 -25.73
C PHE A 366 -2.60 -9.57 -25.09
N ASN A 367 -2.91 -9.51 -23.79
CA ASN A 367 -3.25 -10.67 -22.95
C ASN A 367 -2.20 -11.81 -22.99
N SER A 368 -0.94 -11.48 -23.25
CA SER A 368 0.21 -12.39 -23.31
C SER A 368 1.12 -12.17 -22.11
N ASN A 369 1.17 -13.14 -21.19
CA ASN A 369 1.95 -13.06 -19.96
C ASN A 369 3.15 -14.01 -19.99
N LEU A 370 4.37 -13.49 -19.78
CA LEU A 370 5.57 -14.33 -19.67
C LEU A 370 5.51 -15.19 -18.40
N VAL A 371 5.64 -16.51 -18.54
CA VAL A 371 5.62 -17.47 -17.40
C VAL A 371 6.86 -18.34 -17.28
N LYS A 372 7.65 -18.50 -18.35
CA LYS A 372 8.89 -19.29 -18.34
C LYS A 372 9.91 -18.77 -19.36
N VAL A 373 11.20 -18.93 -19.06
CA VAL A 373 12.31 -18.69 -19.99
C VAL A 373 13.31 -19.84 -19.95
N ASP A 374 13.45 -20.58 -21.04
CA ASP A 374 14.60 -21.44 -21.30
C ASP A 374 15.64 -20.63 -22.08
N GLY A 375 16.51 -19.93 -21.35
CA GLY A 375 17.57 -19.14 -21.95
C GLY A 375 18.60 -19.98 -22.72
N SER A 376 18.76 -21.27 -22.42
CA SER A 376 19.73 -22.13 -23.13
C SER A 376 19.29 -22.43 -24.56
N LYS A 377 17.97 -22.51 -24.80
CA LYS A 377 17.36 -22.66 -26.12
C LYS A 377 16.91 -21.32 -26.72
N LYS A 378 17.06 -20.21 -25.99
CA LYS A 378 16.43 -18.91 -26.22
C LYS A 378 14.91 -18.98 -26.49
N ILE A 379 14.18 -19.72 -25.65
CA ILE A 379 12.72 -19.86 -25.73
C ILE A 379 12.07 -19.18 -24.52
N ALA A 380 11.04 -18.39 -24.77
CA ALA A 380 10.20 -17.76 -23.76
C ALA A 380 8.76 -18.28 -23.92
N THR A 381 8.19 -18.85 -22.86
CA THR A 381 6.81 -19.36 -22.84
C THR A 381 5.88 -18.30 -22.29
N PHE A 382 4.80 -18.02 -23.02
CA PHE A 382 3.77 -17.08 -22.65
C PHE A 382 2.44 -17.80 -22.41
N GLU A 383 1.72 -17.39 -21.37
CA GLU A 383 0.29 -17.69 -21.23
C GLU A 383 -0.51 -16.62 -21.97
N VAL A 384 -1.18 -17.02 -23.04
CA VAL A 384 -1.96 -16.15 -23.92
C VAL A 384 -3.44 -16.44 -23.71
N LYS A 385 -4.19 -15.43 -23.27
CA LYS A 385 -5.64 -15.51 -23.09
C LYS A 385 -6.36 -15.02 -24.34
N ASN A 386 -7.17 -15.88 -24.95
CA ASN A 386 -7.95 -15.56 -26.15
C ASN A 386 -9.25 -14.79 -25.81
N GLU A 387 -10.04 -14.44 -26.84
CA GLU A 387 -11.28 -13.67 -26.70
C GLU A 387 -12.38 -14.40 -25.92
N THR A 388 -12.43 -15.74 -25.96
CA THR A 388 -13.36 -16.56 -25.16
C THR A 388 -12.88 -16.74 -23.71
N GLY A 389 -11.66 -16.30 -23.40
CA GLY A 389 -11.07 -16.28 -22.07
C GLY A 389 -10.29 -17.54 -21.69
N GLU A 390 -10.14 -18.49 -22.61
CA GLU A 390 -9.27 -19.66 -22.48
C GLU A 390 -7.79 -19.24 -22.52
N VAL A 391 -6.97 -19.89 -21.70
CA VAL A 391 -5.53 -19.62 -21.59
C VAL A 391 -4.74 -20.75 -22.25
N THR A 392 -3.94 -20.41 -23.24
CA THR A 392 -3.06 -21.32 -23.97
C THR A 392 -1.59 -20.98 -23.67
N ARG A 393 -0.68 -21.95 -23.78
CA ARG A 393 0.77 -21.70 -23.67
C ARG A 393 1.41 -21.66 -25.06
N VAL A 394 2.14 -20.57 -25.32
CA VAL A 394 2.80 -20.29 -26.59
C VAL A 394 4.29 -20.08 -26.35
N ASP A 395 5.11 -20.96 -26.90
CA ASP A 395 6.57 -20.80 -26.91
C ASP A 395 7.00 -19.87 -28.04
N LYS A 396 7.88 -18.92 -27.73
CA LYS A 396 8.45 -17.95 -28.67
C LYS A 396 9.97 -17.99 -28.60
N SER A 397 10.63 -18.07 -29.75
CA SER A 397 12.07 -17.83 -29.84
C SER A 397 12.41 -16.35 -29.66
N PHE A 398 13.63 -16.07 -29.22
CA PHE A 398 14.18 -14.71 -29.17
C PHE A 398 15.69 -14.71 -29.44
N ASP A 399 16.23 -13.56 -29.81
CA ASP A 399 17.66 -13.25 -29.76
C ASP A 399 17.99 -12.21 -28.68
N MET A 400 17.03 -11.34 -28.39
CA MET A 400 17.01 -10.44 -27.24
C MET A 400 15.66 -10.55 -26.53
N LEU A 401 15.67 -10.65 -25.19
CA LEU A 401 14.48 -10.65 -24.34
C LEU A 401 14.66 -9.63 -23.21
N HIS A 402 14.00 -8.48 -23.31
CA HIS A 402 13.92 -7.51 -22.21
C HIS A 402 12.69 -7.80 -21.34
N VAL A 403 12.93 -8.45 -20.20
CA VAL A 403 11.88 -8.82 -19.25
C VAL A 403 11.54 -7.67 -18.33
N THR A 404 10.25 -7.42 -18.13
CA THR A 404 9.77 -6.72 -16.93
C THR A 404 9.29 -7.78 -15.94
N PRO A 405 9.92 -7.92 -14.75
CA PRO A 405 9.48 -8.92 -13.77
C PRO A 405 8.11 -8.54 -13.19
N PRO A 406 7.25 -9.51 -12.84
CA PRO A 406 6.13 -9.32 -11.92
C PRO A 406 6.61 -8.66 -10.61
N GLN A 407 5.73 -7.90 -9.95
CA GLN A 407 6.13 -7.09 -8.79
C GLN A 407 5.08 -7.20 -7.68
N LYS A 408 5.56 -7.19 -6.44
CA LYS A 408 4.74 -7.38 -5.22
C LYS A 408 5.19 -6.43 -4.11
N ALA A 409 4.32 -6.16 -3.16
CA ALA A 409 4.73 -5.53 -1.91
C ALA A 409 5.81 -6.38 -1.21
N PRO A 410 6.80 -5.77 -0.51
CA PRO A 410 7.86 -6.52 0.15
C PRO A 410 7.34 -7.56 1.15
N ASP A 411 7.93 -8.75 1.17
CA ASP A 411 7.43 -9.92 1.91
C ASP A 411 7.30 -9.73 3.44
N PHE A 412 7.93 -8.71 4.03
CA PHE A 412 7.79 -8.35 5.45
C PHE A 412 6.65 -7.36 5.72
N LEU A 413 6.23 -6.61 4.70
CA LEU A 413 5.09 -5.69 4.75
C LEU A 413 3.79 -6.46 4.48
N SER A 414 3.76 -7.29 3.43
CA SER A 414 2.57 -8.03 3.01
C SER A 414 2.06 -9.08 4.00
N LYS A 415 2.85 -9.40 5.03
CA LYS A 415 2.51 -10.30 6.14
C LYS A 415 2.27 -9.57 7.47
N SER A 416 2.12 -8.25 7.44
CA SER A 416 1.97 -7.41 8.63
C SER A 416 0.56 -6.81 8.74
N ALA A 417 0.15 -6.44 9.95
CA ALA A 417 -1.11 -5.76 10.23
C ALA A 417 -1.24 -4.35 9.59
N LEU A 418 -0.23 -3.89 8.84
CA LEU A 418 -0.31 -2.65 8.06
C LEU A 418 -0.74 -2.88 6.60
N ALA A 419 -0.85 -4.13 6.14
CA ALA A 419 -1.10 -4.45 4.74
C ALA A 419 -2.57 -4.81 4.44
N ASN A 420 -3.03 -4.45 3.25
CA ASN A 420 -4.31 -4.88 2.69
C ASN A 420 -4.22 -6.23 1.96
N ALA A 421 -5.34 -6.67 1.37
CA ALA A 421 -5.47 -7.89 0.56
C ALA A 421 -4.35 -8.12 -0.47
N ALA A 422 -3.83 -7.05 -1.09
CA ALA A 422 -2.78 -7.10 -2.11
C ALA A 422 -1.36 -7.00 -1.52
N GLY A 423 -1.23 -6.97 -0.19
CA GLY A 423 0.02 -6.88 0.55
C GLY A 423 0.60 -5.47 0.68
N TYR A 424 -0.05 -4.44 0.12
CA TYR A 424 0.43 -3.05 0.17
C TYR A 424 -0.02 -2.36 1.45
N CYS A 425 0.76 -1.40 1.95
CA CYS A 425 0.44 -0.67 3.18
C CYS A 425 -0.86 0.11 2.99
N GLU A 426 -1.88 -0.20 3.80
CA GLU A 426 -3.22 0.36 3.63
C GLU A 426 -3.29 1.79 4.16
N VAL A 427 -3.79 2.69 3.31
CA VAL A 427 -3.96 4.12 3.62
C VAL A 427 -5.24 4.69 3.00
N ASP A 428 -5.73 5.79 3.58
CA ASP A 428 -6.65 6.66 2.85
C ASP A 428 -5.91 7.32 1.67
N ALA A 429 -6.53 7.23 0.50
CA ALA A 429 -5.93 7.64 -0.78
C ALA A 429 -5.69 9.17 -0.89
N LYS A 430 -6.25 10.00 -0.01
CA LYS A 430 -6.11 11.46 -0.02
C LYS A 430 -5.05 11.94 0.98
N THR A 431 -5.11 11.46 2.22
CA THR A 431 -4.27 11.91 3.33
C THR A 431 -2.96 11.14 3.44
N LEU A 432 -2.92 9.91 2.92
CA LEU A 432 -1.83 8.94 2.99
C LEU A 432 -1.50 8.45 4.42
N GLN A 433 -2.42 8.69 5.37
CA GLN A 433 -2.46 8.09 6.69
C GLN A 433 -3.05 6.68 6.61
N SER A 434 -2.60 5.75 7.46
CA SER A 434 -3.18 4.41 7.52
C SER A 434 -4.61 4.45 8.07
N THR A 435 -5.51 3.70 7.43
CA THR A 435 -6.90 3.53 7.89
C THR A 435 -7.00 2.73 9.18
N CYS A 436 -6.08 1.79 9.42
CA CYS A 436 -5.96 1.06 10.67
C CYS A 436 -5.26 1.89 11.78
N PHE A 437 -4.20 2.65 11.46
CA PHE A 437 -3.31 3.24 12.49
C PHE A 437 -3.02 4.73 12.26
N SER A 438 -3.58 5.59 13.13
CA SER A 438 -3.55 7.05 12.99
C SER A 438 -2.17 7.71 13.15
N ASN A 439 -1.16 6.99 13.64
CA ASN A 439 0.24 7.44 13.68
C ASN A 439 1.14 6.75 12.64
N VAL A 440 0.55 6.09 11.65
CA VAL A 440 1.25 5.45 10.53
C VAL A 440 0.87 6.12 9.22
N PHE A 441 1.85 6.38 8.36
CA PHE A 441 1.67 6.91 7.00
C PHE A 441 2.41 6.03 5.99
N SER A 442 1.99 6.04 4.71
CA SER A 442 2.71 5.33 3.64
C SER A 442 2.74 6.12 2.33
N LEU A 443 3.85 6.00 1.58
CA LEU A 443 4.02 6.64 0.28
C LEU A 443 4.90 5.81 -0.67
N GLY A 444 4.85 6.16 -1.95
CA GLY A 444 5.58 5.48 -3.01
C GLY A 444 5.06 4.08 -3.30
N ASP A 445 5.92 3.24 -3.84
CA ASP A 445 5.48 1.97 -4.45
C ASP A 445 4.92 0.95 -3.41
N ALA A 446 5.20 1.14 -2.11
CA ALA A 446 4.68 0.33 -1.00
C ALA A 446 3.24 0.67 -0.57
N CYS A 447 2.75 1.86 -0.92
CA CYS A 447 1.45 2.40 -0.54
C CYS A 447 0.31 1.74 -1.35
N SER A 448 -0.86 1.54 -0.74
CA SER A 448 -2.04 0.99 -1.44
C SER A 448 -2.79 1.97 -2.34
N ALA A 449 -2.51 3.28 -2.22
CA ALA A 449 -3.19 4.33 -2.97
C ALA A 449 -3.24 4.04 -4.50
N PRO A 450 -4.39 4.23 -5.17
CA PRO A 450 -4.62 3.77 -6.55
C PRO A 450 -4.02 4.71 -7.62
N ASN A 451 -2.77 5.14 -7.42
CA ASN A 451 -2.01 6.00 -8.33
C ASN A 451 -0.91 5.22 -9.06
N SER A 452 -0.33 5.82 -10.12
CA SER A 452 0.81 5.21 -10.80
C SER A 452 2.08 5.28 -9.94
N LYS A 453 2.55 4.12 -9.50
CA LYS A 453 3.77 3.90 -8.69
C LYS A 453 5.00 4.44 -9.43
N THR A 454 5.39 5.68 -9.11
CA THR A 454 6.38 6.48 -9.85
C THR A 454 7.09 7.49 -8.93
N ALA A 455 8.35 7.83 -9.25
CA ALA A 455 9.08 8.89 -8.54
C ALA A 455 8.42 10.29 -8.65
N ALA A 456 7.61 10.50 -9.69
CA ALA A 456 6.82 11.72 -9.84
C ALA A 456 5.63 11.78 -8.87
N ALA A 457 4.95 10.66 -8.64
CA ALA A 457 3.95 10.53 -7.59
C ALA A 457 4.58 10.70 -6.20
N VAL A 458 5.68 10.00 -5.92
CA VAL A 458 6.45 10.15 -4.66
C VAL A 458 6.73 11.61 -4.34
N ARG A 459 7.15 12.41 -5.33
CA ARG A 459 7.47 13.83 -5.15
C ARG A 459 6.27 14.69 -4.71
N LYS A 460 5.03 14.29 -5.01
CA LYS A 460 3.81 14.90 -4.45
C LYS A 460 3.48 14.30 -3.09
N GLN A 461 3.46 12.97 -2.99
CA GLN A 461 3.14 12.23 -1.76
C GLN A 461 4.04 12.60 -0.56
N VAL A 462 5.32 12.93 -0.81
CA VAL A 462 6.26 13.46 0.19
C VAL A 462 5.72 14.71 0.90
N VAL A 463 5.11 15.64 0.15
CA VAL A 463 4.57 16.89 0.70
C VAL A 463 3.32 16.59 1.53
N ILE A 464 2.43 15.76 0.99
CA ILE A 464 1.18 15.33 1.65
C ILE A 464 1.48 14.66 3.00
N VAL A 465 2.36 13.65 3.03
CA VAL A 465 2.74 12.94 4.26
C VAL A 465 3.44 13.88 5.23
N ALA A 466 4.36 14.75 4.77
CA ALA A 466 5.06 15.65 5.69
C ALA A 466 4.13 16.70 6.33
N GLU A 467 3.14 17.20 5.60
CA GLU A 467 2.16 18.17 6.12
C GLU A 467 1.14 17.50 7.04
N ASN A 468 0.58 16.35 6.65
CA ASN A 468 -0.42 15.63 7.42
C ASN A 468 0.15 14.95 8.66
N LEU A 469 1.37 14.38 8.62
CA LEU A 469 2.02 13.80 9.79
C LEU A 469 2.34 14.87 10.84
N ILE A 470 2.83 16.04 10.42
CA ILE A 470 3.06 17.16 11.35
C ILE A 470 1.73 17.69 11.91
N ALA A 471 0.67 17.73 11.11
CA ALA A 471 -0.67 18.08 11.60
C ALA A 471 -1.17 17.07 12.65
N ALA A 472 -1.18 15.77 12.33
CA ALA A 472 -1.61 14.70 13.24
C ALA A 472 -0.78 14.67 14.54
N LYS A 473 0.56 14.80 14.46
CA LYS A 473 1.46 14.88 15.62
C LYS A 473 1.19 16.11 16.50
N GLU A 474 0.67 17.19 15.93
CA GLU A 474 0.35 18.45 16.62
C GLU A 474 -1.14 18.56 17.00
N GLY A 475 -1.94 17.50 16.81
CA GLY A 475 -3.39 17.51 17.09
C GLY A 475 -4.21 18.42 16.16
N ARG A 476 -3.67 18.76 14.98
CA ARG A 476 -4.29 19.65 13.99
C ARG A 476 -4.93 18.87 12.84
N GLU A 477 -5.88 19.51 12.19
CA GLU A 477 -6.56 19.03 10.98
C GLU A 477 -5.58 18.75 9.82
N MET A 478 -5.77 17.60 9.16
CA MET A 478 -5.00 17.18 7.97
C MET A 478 -5.62 17.76 6.69
N ARG A 479 -5.12 18.92 6.24
CA ARG A 479 -5.66 19.64 5.08
C ARG A 479 -5.02 19.29 3.73
N ALA A 480 -3.87 18.60 3.72
CA ALA A 480 -3.16 18.32 2.49
C ALA A 480 -3.79 17.10 1.79
N VAL A 481 -4.41 17.32 0.63
CA VAL A 481 -5.07 16.28 -0.17
C VAL A 481 -4.21 15.87 -1.36
N TYR A 482 -3.97 14.57 -1.49
CA TYR A 482 -3.41 13.95 -2.69
C TYR A 482 -4.50 13.73 -3.75
N ASP A 483 -4.22 14.18 -4.97
CA ASP A 483 -5.07 14.11 -6.16
C ASP A 483 -4.80 12.86 -7.02
N GLY A 484 -3.90 11.96 -6.55
CA GLY A 484 -3.44 10.80 -7.29
C GLY A 484 -2.38 11.11 -8.34
N TYR A 485 -1.84 12.34 -8.38
CA TYR A 485 -0.87 12.76 -9.40
C TYR A 485 0.29 11.76 -9.54
N GLY A 486 0.50 11.29 -10.76
CA GLY A 486 1.69 10.59 -11.22
C GLY A 486 2.09 11.09 -12.59
N ALA A 487 3.35 10.84 -12.97
CA ALA A 487 3.84 11.19 -14.30
C ALA A 487 4.73 10.10 -14.90
N CYS A 488 4.54 9.86 -16.18
CA CYS A 488 5.31 8.92 -16.98
C CYS A 488 5.92 9.65 -18.19
N PRO A 489 7.18 10.13 -18.09
CA PRO A 489 7.92 10.60 -19.25
C PRO A 489 8.26 9.41 -20.15
N LEU A 490 7.50 9.24 -21.22
CA LEU A 490 7.58 8.18 -22.22
C LEU A 490 8.58 8.58 -23.31
N THR A 491 9.81 8.05 -23.22
CA THR A 491 10.83 8.14 -24.27
C THR A 491 10.40 7.27 -25.45
N VAL A 492 9.95 7.92 -26.52
CA VAL A 492 9.42 7.29 -27.74
C VAL A 492 10.43 7.26 -28.89
N GLU A 493 11.50 8.05 -28.78
CA GLU A 493 12.72 8.02 -29.58
C GLU A 493 13.83 8.73 -28.81
N ASN A 494 15.09 8.48 -29.14
CA ASN A 494 16.20 9.23 -28.56
C ASN A 494 16.11 10.68 -29.06
N GLY A 495 15.80 11.61 -28.16
CA GLY A 495 15.54 13.01 -28.47
C GLY A 495 14.07 13.45 -28.37
N LYS A 496 13.10 12.56 -28.11
CA LYS A 496 11.71 12.99 -27.79
C LYS A 496 11.07 12.20 -26.64
N VAL A 497 10.28 12.92 -25.84
CA VAL A 497 9.43 12.35 -24.78
C VAL A 497 7.99 12.81 -24.97
N VAL A 498 7.03 11.90 -24.84
CA VAL A 498 5.63 12.21 -24.50
C VAL A 498 5.54 12.30 -22.98
N LEU A 499 5.07 13.42 -22.44
CA LEU A 499 5.00 13.63 -21.00
C LEU A 499 3.57 13.39 -20.52
N ALA A 500 3.29 12.16 -20.10
CA ALA A 500 2.00 11.82 -19.52
C ALA A 500 1.97 12.23 -18.04
N GLU A 501 1.03 13.09 -17.66
CA GLU A 501 0.79 13.58 -16.29
C GLU A 501 -0.71 13.47 -15.99
N PHE A 502 -1.08 12.77 -14.92
CA PHE A 502 -2.46 12.39 -14.63
C PHE A 502 -2.67 12.09 -13.14
N GLY A 503 -3.89 12.28 -12.64
CA GLY A 503 -4.32 11.96 -11.28
C GLY A 503 -5.20 10.71 -11.19
N TYR A 504 -5.97 10.60 -10.10
CA TYR A 504 -6.98 9.55 -9.94
C TYR A 504 -8.02 9.56 -11.07
N GLY A 505 -8.51 8.37 -11.43
CA GLY A 505 -9.43 8.17 -12.56
C GLY A 505 -8.83 8.47 -13.94
N GLY A 506 -7.51 8.62 -14.05
CA GLY A 506 -6.83 8.96 -15.31
C GLY A 506 -6.92 10.44 -15.71
N LYS A 507 -7.57 11.28 -14.90
CA LYS A 507 -7.74 12.73 -15.14
C LYS A 507 -6.40 13.38 -15.48
N LEU A 508 -6.29 14.00 -16.65
CA LEU A 508 -5.07 14.69 -17.09
C LEU A 508 -4.71 15.85 -16.14
N LEU A 509 -3.43 15.92 -15.73
CA LEU A 509 -2.88 16.96 -14.85
C LEU A 509 -1.55 17.51 -15.41
N PRO A 510 -1.52 18.09 -16.62
CA PRO A 510 -0.29 18.60 -17.23
C PRO A 510 0.28 19.80 -16.46
N THR A 511 1.58 19.75 -16.14
CA THR A 511 2.29 20.85 -15.45
C THR A 511 2.50 22.07 -16.36
N PHE A 512 2.46 21.89 -17.69
CA PHE A 512 2.79 22.91 -18.67
C PHE A 512 1.60 23.25 -19.59
N PRO A 513 1.45 24.51 -20.06
CA PRO A 513 0.43 24.92 -21.02
C PRO A 513 0.78 24.46 -22.46
N LEU A 514 1.13 23.19 -22.60
CA LEU A 514 1.57 22.54 -23.83
C LEU A 514 0.81 21.22 -23.96
N SER A 515 0.24 20.92 -25.13
CA SER A 515 -0.42 19.64 -25.39
C SER A 515 0.49 18.45 -24.95
N PRO A 516 0.08 17.63 -23.96
CA PRO A 516 0.94 16.65 -23.30
C PRO A 516 1.11 15.37 -24.11
N THR A 517 0.14 15.06 -24.97
CA THR A 517 0.10 13.89 -25.86
C THR A 517 1.11 13.98 -27.01
N LEU A 518 1.70 15.15 -27.27
CA LEU A 518 2.68 15.35 -28.33
C LEU A 518 4.13 15.08 -27.87
N PRO A 519 4.95 14.37 -28.66
CA PRO A 519 6.34 14.08 -28.34
C PRO A 519 7.23 15.32 -28.53
N ARG A 520 8.03 15.70 -27.52
CA ARG A 520 8.84 16.95 -27.55
C ARG A 520 10.31 16.74 -27.21
N LYS A 521 11.18 17.51 -27.90
CA LYS A 521 12.61 17.66 -27.57
C LYS A 521 12.84 18.31 -26.20
N LEU A 522 11.99 19.27 -25.82
CA LEU A 522 12.02 19.89 -24.49
C LEU A 522 11.85 18.85 -23.37
N TYR A 523 10.84 18.00 -23.49
CA TYR A 523 10.57 16.94 -22.49
C TYR A 523 11.69 15.89 -22.45
N TRP A 524 12.39 15.64 -23.57
CA TRP A 524 13.60 14.82 -23.57
C TRP A 524 14.75 15.50 -22.80
N TRP A 525 15.05 16.76 -23.10
CA TRP A 525 16.06 17.52 -22.36
C TRP A 525 15.75 17.58 -20.86
N MET A 526 14.47 17.75 -20.50
CA MET A 526 14.01 17.68 -19.10
C MET A 526 14.26 16.30 -18.49
N LYS A 527 13.92 15.20 -19.18
CA LYS A 527 14.13 13.84 -18.65
C LYS A 527 15.62 13.50 -18.46
N VAL A 528 16.48 13.99 -19.34
CA VAL A 528 17.94 13.71 -19.29
C VAL A 528 18.68 14.62 -18.30
N ASN A 529 18.28 15.89 -18.15
CA ASN A 529 19.06 16.88 -17.39
C ASN A 529 18.30 17.41 -16.17
N LEU A 530 17.07 17.91 -16.36
CA LEU A 530 16.31 18.58 -15.30
C LEU A 530 15.79 17.60 -14.23
N PHE A 531 15.26 16.44 -14.62
CA PHE A 531 14.65 15.49 -13.69
C PHE A 531 15.66 14.78 -12.77
N PRO A 532 16.88 14.41 -13.20
CA PRO A 532 17.94 13.98 -12.28
C PRO A 532 18.32 15.07 -11.26
N TRP A 533 18.43 16.34 -11.68
CA TRP A 533 18.69 17.46 -10.76
C TRP A 533 17.53 17.70 -9.78
N VAL A 534 16.28 17.73 -10.26
CA VAL A 534 15.08 17.82 -9.41
C VAL A 534 14.98 16.62 -8.45
N TYR A 535 15.56 15.47 -8.77
CA TYR A 535 15.66 14.34 -7.85
C TYR A 535 16.74 14.59 -6.78
N TRP A 536 18.00 14.67 -7.19
CA TRP A 536 19.15 14.71 -6.28
C TRP A 536 19.22 15.99 -5.43
N ASP A 537 18.94 17.13 -6.04
CA ASP A 537 19.17 18.46 -5.46
C ASP A 537 17.87 19.15 -5.01
N CYS A 538 16.70 18.61 -5.35
CA CYS A 538 15.42 19.10 -4.84
C CYS A 538 14.66 18.09 -3.98
N LEU A 539 14.27 16.92 -4.50
CA LEU A 539 13.48 15.93 -3.76
C LEU A 539 14.22 15.45 -2.50
N LEU A 540 15.46 14.97 -2.64
CA LEU A 540 16.25 14.46 -1.50
C LEU A 540 16.76 15.57 -0.55
N LYS A 541 16.38 16.84 -0.79
CA LYS A 541 16.81 18.04 -0.05
C LYS A 541 15.63 18.94 0.35
N GLY A 542 14.39 18.44 0.31
CA GLY A 542 13.19 19.17 0.76
C GLY A 542 12.85 20.42 -0.05
N ARG A 543 13.22 20.50 -1.33
CA ARG A 543 12.88 21.63 -2.22
C ARG A 543 11.68 21.29 -3.10
N GLU A 544 10.51 21.72 -2.68
CA GLU A 544 9.19 21.23 -3.13
C GLU A 544 8.61 22.08 -4.28
N TRP A 545 9.43 22.31 -5.30
CA TRP A 545 9.34 23.38 -6.32
C TRP A 545 8.05 24.25 -6.40
N LEU A 546 6.90 24.00 -7.05
CA LEU A 546 6.30 22.96 -7.92
C LEU A 546 6.04 21.54 -7.37
N ALA A 547 5.81 21.34 -6.07
CA ALA A 547 5.31 20.08 -5.50
C ALA A 547 4.15 20.27 -4.48
N GLY A 548 3.67 21.50 -4.27
CA GLY A 548 2.62 21.82 -3.29
C GLY A 548 1.35 20.96 -3.40
N SER A 549 0.71 20.79 -2.24
CA SER A 549 -0.56 20.09 -2.02
C SER A 549 -1.75 20.89 -2.57
N THR A 550 -2.89 20.21 -2.79
CA THR A 550 -4.19 20.90 -2.83
C THR A 550 -4.76 20.92 -1.43
N GLU A 551 -5.00 22.09 -0.86
CA GLU A 551 -5.70 22.22 0.42
C GLU A 551 -7.17 21.85 0.25
N SER A 552 -7.74 21.15 1.24
CA SER A 552 -9.18 21.04 1.41
C SER A 552 -9.78 22.43 1.70
N LYS A 553 -10.77 22.84 0.89
CA LYS A 553 -11.61 24.01 1.15
C LYS A 553 -12.61 23.77 2.26
#